data_AF-A0A4S4BH98-F1
#
_entry.id   AF-A0A4S4BH98-F1
#
_cell.length_a   1.000
_cell.length_b   1.000
_cell.length_c   1.000
_cell.angle_alpha   90.00
_cell.angle_beta   90.00
_cell.angle_gamma   90.00
#
_symmetry.space_group_name_H-M   'P 1'
#
loop_
_entity.id
_entity.type
_entity.pdbx_description
1 polymer ?
#
loop_
_entity_poly.entity_id
_entity_poly.type
_entity_poly.pdbx_seq_one_letter_code
_entity_poly.pdbx_strand_id
1 'polypeptide(L)'
;MGGKTKLLDSRQLEGLYRESKSFEQRGNDGMQKIVKELSKLNELVVQRDLNGEDKAAARQAVLTIHEALNSLKQNLEDTRLLIEAKIAGTVHSRDNGGANGSASRAVGAWGDIPGNVRLKR
;
A
#
# COMPACT_ATOMS: atom_id res chain seq x y z
N MET A 1 8.77 6.55 -34.52
CA MET A 1 9.32 5.58 -33.54
C MET A 1 10.28 6.32 -32.62
N GLY A 2 10.28 6.01 -31.32
CA GLY A 2 11.28 6.50 -30.37
C GLY A 2 10.73 7.36 -29.23
N GLY A 3 9.82 6.79 -28.43
CA GLY A 3 9.44 7.38 -27.15
C GLY A 3 10.65 7.36 -26.22
N LYS A 4 11.23 8.53 -25.93
CA LYS A 4 12.25 8.69 -24.89
C LYS A 4 11.58 8.47 -23.55
N THR A 5 11.51 7.22 -23.10
CA THR A 5 11.24 6.93 -21.69
C THR A 5 12.36 7.62 -20.92
N LYS A 6 12.05 8.76 -20.27
CA LYS A 6 13.00 9.47 -19.41
C LYS A 6 13.36 8.51 -18.28
N LEU A 7 14.47 7.79 -18.44
CA LEU A 7 15.09 7.04 -17.36
C LEU A 7 15.37 8.04 -16.23
N LEU A 8 14.92 7.70 -15.02
CA LEU A 8 15.21 8.51 -13.84
C LEU A 8 16.72 8.52 -13.58
N ASP A 9 17.29 9.69 -13.28
CA ASP A 9 18.70 9.77 -12.91
C ASP A 9 18.94 9.21 -11.50
N SER A 10 20.21 8.98 -11.14
CA SER A 10 20.56 8.40 -9.83
C SER A 10 20.12 9.24 -8.64
N ARG A 11 20.05 10.57 -8.78
CA ARG A 11 19.59 11.46 -7.70
C ARG A 11 18.07 11.36 -7.53
N GLN A 12 17.33 11.21 -8.62
CA GLN A 12 15.89 10.98 -8.59
C GLN A 12 15.54 9.63 -7.95
N LEU A 13 16.31 8.58 -8.24
CA LEU A 13 16.16 7.27 -7.59
C LEU A 13 16.45 7.33 -6.08
N GLU A 14 17.52 8.02 -5.68
CA GLU A 14 17.83 8.22 -4.26
C GLU A 14 16.74 9.04 -3.54
N GLY A 15 16.19 10.06 -4.22
CA GLY A 15 15.05 10.83 -3.73
C GLY A 15 13.81 9.96 -3.51
N LEU A 16 13.43 9.13 -4.49
CA LEU A 16 12.31 8.20 -4.38
C LEU A 16 12.52 7.15 -3.29
N TYR A 17 13.75 6.67 -3.10
CA TYR A 17 14.06 5.74 -2.02
C TYR A 17 13.86 6.38 -0.63
N ARG A 18 14.37 7.60 -0.44
CA ARG A 18 14.19 8.35 0.81
C ARG A 18 12.71 8.66 1.08
N GLU A 19 11.97 9.03 0.03
CA GLU A 19 10.54 9.29 0.12
C GLU A 19 9.74 8.03 0.46
N SER A 20 10.08 6.88 -0.15
CA SER A 20 9.52 5.57 0.18
C SER A 20 9.73 5.21 1.66
N LYS A 21 10.95 5.41 2.18
CA LYS A 21 11.24 5.18 3.61
C LYS A 21 10.48 6.12 4.53
N SER A 22 10.34 7.39 4.12
CA SER A 22 9.56 8.39 4.85
C SER A 22 8.05 8.08 4.82
N PHE A 23 7.55 7.47 3.75
CA PHE A 23 6.18 6.98 3.65
C PHE A 23 5.94 5.81 4.60
N GLU A 24 6.83 4.80 4.59
CA GLU A 24 6.78 3.66 5.50
C GLU A 24 6.76 4.10 6.98
N GLN A 25 7.66 5.01 7.34
CA GLN A 25 7.75 5.52 8.71
C GLN A 25 6.48 6.29 9.12
N ARG A 26 6.00 7.23 8.29
CA ARG A 26 4.78 7.99 8.58
C ARG A 26 3.54 7.09 8.66
N GLY A 27 3.45 6.08 7.80
CA GLY A 27 2.40 5.08 7.84
C GLY A 27 2.38 4.33 9.17
N ASN A 28 3.55 3.83 9.60
CA ASN A 28 3.70 3.12 10.87
C ASN A 28 3.38 4.01 12.09
N ASP A 29 3.90 5.25 12.13
CA ASP A 29 3.65 6.19 13.21
C ASP A 29 2.15 6.54 13.32
N GLY A 30 1.51 6.78 12.17
CA GLY A 30 0.06 6.98 12.11
C GLY A 30 -0.69 5.76 12.63
N MET A 31 -0.23 4.57 12.27
CA MET A 31 -0.89 3.34 12.68
C MET A 31 -0.82 3.09 14.18
N GLN A 32 0.35 3.29 14.77
CA GLN A 32 0.54 3.18 16.21
C GLN A 32 -0.35 4.16 16.98
N LYS A 33 -0.51 5.39 16.48
CA LYS A 33 -1.41 6.39 17.10
C LYS A 33 -2.86 5.91 17.11
N ILE A 34 -3.37 5.39 15.98
CA ILE A 34 -4.77 4.96 15.92
C ILE A 34 -5.00 3.72 16.79
N VAL A 35 -4.07 2.77 16.80
CA VAL A 35 -4.14 1.61 17.71
C VAL A 35 -4.18 2.05 19.17
N LYS A 36 -3.34 3.02 19.55
CA LYS A 36 -3.33 3.56 20.92
C LYS A 36 -4.66 4.22 21.30
N GLU A 37 -5.25 5.03 20.42
CA GLU A 37 -6.55 5.65 20.69
C GLU A 37 -7.68 4.61 20.76
N LEU A 38 -7.62 3.54 19.93
CA LEU A 38 -8.57 2.43 20.03
C LEU A 38 -8.45 1.65 21.32
N SER A 39 -7.23 1.40 21.80
CA SER A 39 -7.03 0.72 23.09
C SER A 39 -7.65 1.52 24.23
N LYS A 40 -7.47 2.85 24.24
CA LYS A 40 -8.13 3.72 25.23
C LYS A 40 -9.64 3.66 25.12
N LEU A 41 -10.18 3.68 23.90
CA LEU A 41 -11.61 3.63 23.68
C LEU A 41 -12.20 2.29 24.15
N ASN A 42 -11.50 1.18 23.89
CA ASN A 42 -11.87 -0.13 24.38
C ASN A 42 -11.81 -0.22 25.92
N GLU A 43 -10.77 0.34 26.55
CA GLU A 43 -10.69 0.43 28.01
C GLU A 43 -11.87 1.20 28.61
N LEU A 44 -12.25 2.33 28.01
CA LEU A 44 -13.41 3.12 28.45
C LEU A 44 -14.73 2.35 28.33
N VAL A 45 -14.88 1.54 27.28
CA VAL A 45 -16.04 0.66 27.06
C VAL A 45 -16.09 -0.49 28.09
N VAL A 46 -14.93 -0.96 28.55
CA VAL A 46 -14.84 -2.00 29.58
C VAL A 46 -15.06 -1.44 30.99
N GLN A 47 -14.54 -0.24 31.27
CA GLN A 47 -14.62 0.42 32.58
C GLN A 47 -15.98 1.09 32.85
N ARG A 48 -16.67 1.58 31.82
CA ARG A 48 -18.01 2.14 31.99
C ARG A 48 -19.04 1.03 32.14
N ASP A 49 -19.89 1.19 33.13
CA ASP A 49 -21.06 0.34 33.36
C ASP A 49 -22.15 0.70 32.34
N LEU A 50 -21.85 0.46 31.06
CA LEU A 50 -22.78 0.64 29.97
C LEU A 50 -23.84 -0.46 30.07
N ASN A 51 -25.10 -0.03 30.07
CA ASN A 51 -26.28 -0.81 29.75
C ASN A 51 -26.06 -1.69 28.51
N GLY A 52 -26.70 -2.87 28.50
CA GLY A 52 -26.36 -3.96 27.57
C GLY A 52 -26.39 -3.61 26.08
N GLU A 53 -27.30 -2.74 25.66
CA GLU A 53 -27.44 -2.30 24.26
C GLU A 53 -26.31 -1.33 23.85
N ASP A 54 -26.02 -0.33 24.68
CA ASP A 54 -24.92 0.62 24.44
C ASP A 54 -23.55 -0.07 24.51
N LYS A 55 -23.40 -1.07 25.39
CA LYS A 55 -22.20 -1.91 25.46
C LYS A 55 -22.01 -2.75 24.19
N ALA A 56 -23.09 -3.31 23.65
CA ALA A 56 -23.05 -4.09 22.41
C ALA A 56 -22.69 -3.19 21.21
N ALA A 57 -23.34 -2.03 21.10
CA ALA A 57 -23.04 -1.04 20.05
C ALA A 57 -21.59 -0.57 20.12
N ALA A 58 -21.07 -0.26 21.31
CA ALA A 58 -19.69 0.17 21.49
C ALA A 58 -18.67 -0.92 21.12
N ARG A 59 -18.92 -2.18 21.50
CA ARG A 59 -18.09 -3.31 21.08
C ARG A 59 -18.10 -3.50 19.58
N GLN A 60 -19.26 -3.40 18.96
CA GLN A 60 -19.39 -3.50 17.51
C GLN A 60 -18.62 -2.39 16.80
N ALA A 61 -18.72 -1.15 17.28
CA ALA A 61 -17.95 -0.03 16.73
C ALA A 61 -16.44 -0.27 16.84
N VAL A 62 -15.94 -0.75 17.99
CA VAL A 62 -14.52 -1.08 18.16
C VAL A 62 -14.08 -2.18 17.19
N LEU A 63 -14.88 -3.22 17.00
CA LEU A 63 -14.61 -4.30 16.04
C LEU A 63 -14.53 -3.78 14.60
N THR A 64 -15.51 -2.98 14.18
CA THR A 64 -15.53 -2.38 12.83
C THR A 64 -14.32 -1.48 12.60
N ILE A 65 -13.91 -0.69 13.60
CA ILE A 65 -12.70 0.13 13.47
C ILE A 65 -11.45 -0.76 13.38
N HIS A 66 -11.37 -1.86 14.12
CA HIS A 66 -10.27 -2.82 14.00
C HIS A 66 -10.16 -3.43 12.60
N GLU A 67 -11.29 -3.81 11.99
CA GLU A 67 -11.34 -4.32 10.60
C GLU A 67 -10.88 -3.26 9.59
N ALA A 68 -11.35 -2.02 9.76
CA ALA A 68 -10.93 -0.89 8.93
C ALA A 68 -9.43 -0.62 9.07
N LEU A 69 -8.86 -0.75 10.28
CA LEU A 69 -7.43 -0.61 10.50
C LEU A 69 -6.62 -1.72 9.83
N ASN A 70 -7.07 -2.96 9.91
CA ASN A 70 -6.41 -4.07 9.24
C ASN A 70 -6.38 -3.86 7.73
N SER A 71 -7.48 -3.35 7.16
CA SER A 71 -7.59 -3.01 5.74
C SER A 71 -6.65 -1.86 5.36
N LEU A 72 -6.57 -0.83 6.22
CA LEU A 72 -5.63 0.29 6.02
C LEU A 72 -4.18 -0.18 6.08
N LYS A 73 -3.83 -1.04 7.04
CA LYS A 73 -2.49 -1.62 7.15
C LYS A 73 -2.12 -2.40 5.89
N GLN A 74 -3.03 -3.24 5.41
CA GLN A 74 -2.82 -4.01 4.18
C GLN A 74 -2.61 -3.09 2.97
N ASN A 75 -3.44 -2.05 2.82
CA ASN A 75 -3.28 -1.07 1.75
C ASN A 75 -1.93 -0.32 1.82
N LEU A 76 -1.45 0.01 3.02
CA LEU A 76 -0.15 0.66 3.20
C LEU A 76 1.00 -0.27 2.79
N GLU A 77 0.95 -1.55 3.16
CA GLU A 77 1.95 -2.55 2.75
C GLU A 77 1.91 -2.77 1.23
N ASP A 78 0.73 -2.92 0.63
CA ASP A 78 0.59 -3.10 -0.82
C ASP A 78 1.14 -1.88 -1.58
N THR A 79 0.86 -0.67 -1.07
CA THR A 79 1.37 0.58 -1.64
C THR A 79 2.89 0.64 -1.52
N ARG A 80 3.45 0.27 -0.35
CA ARG A 80 4.89 0.20 -0.13
C ARG A 80 5.56 -0.76 -1.10
N LEU A 81 5.04 -1.98 -1.24
CA LEU A 81 5.57 -2.99 -2.17
C LEU A 81 5.50 -2.51 -3.62
N LEU A 82 4.43 -1.82 -4.01
CA LEU A 82 4.31 -1.22 -5.34
C LEU A 82 5.37 -0.13 -5.58
N ILE A 83 5.63 0.72 -4.59
CA ILE A 83 6.68 1.74 -4.67
C ILE A 83 8.06 1.07 -4.79
N GLU A 84 8.35 0.08 -3.95
CA GLU A 84 9.61 -0.68 -3.99
C GLU A 84 9.81 -1.36 -5.36
N ALA A 85 8.79 -2.02 -5.89
CA ALA A 85 8.83 -2.68 -7.20
C ALA A 85 9.09 -1.68 -8.35
N LYS A 86 8.49 -0.48 -8.30
CA LYS A 86 8.73 0.57 -9.30
C LYS A 86 10.15 1.12 -9.22
N ILE A 87 10.69 1.30 -8.01
CA ILE A 87 12.09 1.72 -7.83
C ILE A 87 13.04 0.61 -8.33
N ALA A 88 12.78 -0.65 -8.00
CA ALA A 88 13.60 -1.76 -8.48
C ALA A 88 13.57 -1.91 -10.02
N GLY A 89 12.39 -1.81 -10.65
CA GLY A 89 12.25 -1.91 -12.11
C GLY A 89 12.93 -0.77 -12.87
N THR A 90 13.04 0.41 -12.26
CA THR A 90 13.76 1.56 -12.84
C THR A 90 15.28 1.41 -12.72
N VAL A 91 15.79 0.72 -11.68
CA VAL A 91 17.22 0.37 -11.53
C VAL A 91 17.64 -0.70 -12.55
N HIS A 92 16.86 -1.78 -12.73
CA HIS A 92 17.21 -2.85 -13.68
C HIS A 92 17.21 -2.40 -15.16
N SER A 93 16.43 -1.38 -15.51
CA SER A 93 16.46 -0.78 -16.86
C SER A 93 17.75 -0.01 -17.14
N ARG A 94 18.54 0.34 -16.11
CA ARG A 94 19.80 1.08 -16.24
C ARG A 94 20.99 0.16 -16.53
N ASP A 95 21.02 -1.03 -15.92
CA ASP A 95 22.15 -1.97 -16.07
C ASP A 95 22.14 -2.71 -17.42
N ASN A 96 21.01 -2.73 -18.13
CA ASN A 96 20.92 -3.36 -19.45
C ASN A 96 21.24 -2.42 -20.64
N GLY A 97 21.72 -1.21 -20.36
CA GLY A 97 22.12 -0.22 -21.38
C GLY A 97 23.56 -0.35 -21.90
N GLY A 98 24.28 -1.39 -21.47
CA GLY A 98 25.72 -1.56 -21.73
C GLY A 98 26.13 -3.01 -21.99
N ALA A 99 25.37 -3.78 -22.77
CA ALA A 99 25.88 -5.03 -23.31
C ALA A 99 25.22 -5.35 -24.65
N ASN A 100 26.02 -5.20 -25.70
CA ASN A 100 25.82 -5.71 -27.02
C ASN A 100 25.63 -7.25 -26.93
N GLY A 101 24.49 -7.80 -27.36
CA GLY A 101 24.37 -9.26 -27.53
C GLY A 101 22.97 -9.85 -27.31
N SER A 102 22.31 -10.13 -28.44
CA SER A 102 21.31 -11.20 -28.62
C SER A 102 19.96 -11.06 -27.91
N ALA A 103 19.00 -10.58 -28.70
CA ALA A 103 17.58 -10.79 -28.46
C ALA A 103 17.23 -12.29 -28.35
N SER A 104 16.47 -12.68 -27.32
CA SER A 104 15.34 -13.61 -27.47
C SER A 104 14.46 -13.68 -26.22
N ARG A 105 13.21 -13.26 -26.43
CA ARG A 105 11.96 -13.76 -25.83
C ARG A 105 11.69 -13.49 -24.34
N ALA A 106 10.92 -12.43 -24.10
CA ALA A 106 9.77 -12.47 -23.21
C ALA A 106 8.69 -11.50 -23.74
N VAL A 107 8.01 -11.94 -24.78
CA VAL A 107 6.70 -11.40 -25.20
C VAL A 107 5.65 -12.12 -24.36
N GLY A 108 4.80 -11.37 -23.66
CA GLY A 108 3.52 -11.91 -23.20
C GLY A 108 2.90 -11.16 -22.02
N ALA A 109 1.67 -10.70 -22.25
CA ALA A 109 0.63 -10.42 -21.24
C ALA A 109 0.54 -9.00 -20.65
N TRP A 110 0.31 -7.99 -21.51
CA TRP A 110 -0.69 -6.96 -21.20
C TRP A 110 -1.58 -6.77 -22.44
N GLY A 111 -2.48 -7.72 -22.61
CA GLY A 111 -3.55 -7.70 -23.59
C GLY A 111 -4.71 -8.51 -23.04
N ASP A 112 -5.43 -7.95 -22.07
CA ASP A 112 -6.87 -8.16 -21.86
C ASP A 112 -7.33 -7.40 -20.61
N ILE A 113 -8.01 -6.27 -20.83
CA ILE A 113 -8.97 -5.75 -19.85
C ILE A 113 -10.35 -5.95 -20.50
N PRO A 114 -11.11 -6.99 -20.15
CA PRO A 114 -12.53 -6.97 -20.41
C PRO A 114 -13.22 -6.23 -19.26
N GLY A 115 -13.57 -4.97 -19.53
CA GLY A 115 -14.63 -4.30 -18.79
C GLY A 115 -15.98 -4.95 -19.13
N ASN A 116 -16.63 -5.58 -18.14
CA ASN A 116 -18.08 -5.55 -17.95
C ASN A 116 -18.48 -6.39 -16.73
N VAL A 117 -18.77 -5.75 -15.59
CA VAL A 117 -19.59 -6.37 -14.55
C VAL A 117 -21.04 -5.96 -14.81
N ARG A 118 -21.75 -6.82 -15.54
CA ARG A 118 -23.19 -6.71 -15.75
C ARG A 118 -23.89 -7.28 -14.52
N LEU A 119 -24.40 -6.40 -13.66
CA LEU A 119 -25.35 -6.75 -12.60
C LEU A 119 -26.57 -7.44 -13.24
N LYS A 120 -26.84 -8.69 -12.86
CA LYS A 120 -28.16 -9.29 -13.02
C LYS A 120 -28.84 -9.32 -11.65
N ARG A 121 -30.07 -8.79 -11.66
CA ARG A 121 -31.10 -8.91 -10.63
C ARG A 121 -31.46 -10.36 -10.39
#